data_AF-A0A2W1FLW1-F1
#
_entry.id   AF-A0A2W1FLW1-F1
#
_cell.length_a   1.000
_cell.length_b   1.000
_cell.length_c   1.000
_cell.angle_alpha   90.00
_cell.angle_beta   90.00
_cell.angle_gamma   90.00
#
_symmetry.space_group_name_H-M   'P 1'
#
loop_
_entity.id
_entity.type
_entity.pdbx_description
1 polymer ?
#
loop_
_entity_poly.entity_id
_entity_poly.type
_entity_poly.pdbx_seq_one_letter_code
_entity_poly.pdbx_strand_id
1 'polypeptide(L)'
;MKRHASDSEDTRQGSYRNACEAKRQMRRAGVSALTSDPSLQTLPLTKEALHSVQQRNLEQFESSTEYWVQNYTAVCDLEMMATPPTPRSSVPDGRGRRLKHYARSRGSRTPSPTKKPSPQTYRTRNMLHANVFVDHLDKLPPPIDEQVRGILGIESWENRVVASDEVQTKIDVDGLAVRLRTESLRNARECSLEGDWKASLNSLVRNLADLWKETLKTHMSEKVWNASLKPTGALHDEFPDEDYSGTCTPRSASALGSLPDFNLGATGTAATTFPGSIPSLPPYTQSVASTTSTDAGDPYYISTPKPDIVIGIAHTAFTLQHRRRLVDHQASGSILSDPHAADMAIRFPFLIVEAKGLSVNGTLISAQNQAAISGASMLRILNDLSNQAACSSSTDPGSEFISLSTTPLGLHPDLALCFSLVTEGPTHELWVHFMHEGAFHMVFLRSWRTTQEHDAQEIVYYLARIMEWGNGKFKDCIVEKLKKVPGHGVLG
;
A
#
# COMPACT_ATOMS: atom_id res chain seq x y z
N MET A 1 34.38 -44.64 -27.33
CA MET A 1 35.19 -43.47 -26.92
C MET A 1 34.23 -42.43 -26.35
N LYS A 2 33.85 -42.53 -25.06
CA LYS A 2 34.40 -41.77 -23.92
C LYS A 2 34.65 -40.29 -24.23
N ARG A 3 33.77 -39.40 -23.75
CA ARG A 3 34.07 -38.42 -22.69
C ARG A 3 32.78 -37.79 -22.15
N HIS A 4 32.58 -37.98 -20.85
CA HIS A 4 31.69 -37.23 -19.99
C HIS A 4 32.23 -35.81 -19.80
N ALA A 5 31.32 -34.84 -19.65
CA ALA A 5 31.59 -33.57 -18.98
C ALA A 5 30.35 -33.21 -18.16
N SER A 6 30.40 -33.62 -16.90
CA SER A 6 29.64 -33.08 -15.78
C SER A 6 30.59 -32.13 -15.05
N ASP A 7 30.18 -30.90 -14.72
CA ASP A 7 30.45 -30.25 -13.42
C ASP A 7 30.18 -28.74 -13.44
N SER A 8 29.74 -28.29 -12.25
CA SER A 8 29.84 -26.96 -11.65
C SER A 8 28.75 -25.92 -11.92
N GLU A 9 27.63 -26.05 -11.20
CA GLU A 9 26.85 -24.91 -10.69
C GLU A 9 26.52 -25.16 -9.22
N ASP A 10 27.47 -24.89 -8.33
CA ASP A 10 27.19 -24.91 -6.89
C ASP A 10 28.15 -24.01 -6.11
N THR A 11 28.05 -22.68 -6.28
CA THR A 11 28.71 -21.73 -5.37
C THR A 11 28.08 -20.34 -5.43
N ARG A 12 26.87 -20.14 -4.90
CA ARG A 12 26.35 -18.76 -4.68
C ARG A 12 25.30 -18.59 -3.57
N GLN A 13 25.36 -19.39 -2.49
CA GLN A 13 24.47 -19.25 -1.33
C GLN A 13 25.18 -19.00 0.03
N GLY A 14 26.47 -18.65 0.02
CA GLY A 14 27.29 -18.57 1.26
C GLY A 14 27.49 -17.21 1.90
N SER A 15 26.84 -16.11 1.48
CA SER A 15 27.28 -14.76 1.88
C SER A 15 26.39 -14.01 2.88
N TYR A 16 25.18 -14.46 3.20
CA TYR A 16 24.27 -13.74 4.10
C TYR A 16 24.21 -14.26 5.55
N ARG A 17 24.81 -15.42 5.87
CA ARG A 17 24.83 -15.96 7.25
C ARG A 17 25.90 -15.34 8.16
N ASN A 18 26.97 -14.78 7.61
CA ASN A 18 28.13 -14.36 8.41
C ASN A 18 27.99 -12.95 9.05
N ALA A 19 27.00 -12.15 8.65
CA ALA A 19 26.78 -10.82 9.23
C ALA A 19 26.02 -10.83 10.58
N CYS A 20 25.23 -11.87 10.85
CA CYS A 20 24.51 -12.00 12.13
C CYS A 20 25.36 -12.65 13.24
N GLU A 21 26.33 -13.51 12.90
CA GLU A 21 27.19 -14.16 13.91
C GLU A 21 28.28 -13.23 14.44
N ALA A 22 28.78 -12.28 13.64
CA ALA A 22 29.77 -11.30 14.06
C ALA A 22 29.27 -10.35 15.18
N LYS A 23 27.95 -10.10 15.27
CA LYS A 23 27.35 -9.32 16.37
C LYS A 23 27.15 -10.13 17.67
N ARG A 24 27.15 -11.46 17.61
CA ARG A 24 27.01 -12.33 18.79
C ARG A 24 28.34 -12.60 19.51
N GLN A 25 29.47 -12.56 18.81
CA GLN A 25 30.78 -12.83 19.42
C GLN A 25 31.37 -11.64 20.20
N MET A 26 30.98 -10.39 19.92
CA MET A 26 31.50 -9.22 20.67
C MET A 26 30.82 -8.96 22.03
N ARG A 27 29.78 -9.70 22.42
CA ARG A 27 29.08 -9.51 23.71
C ARG A 27 29.38 -10.58 24.78
N ARG A 28 30.32 -11.50 24.53
CA ARG A 28 30.67 -12.58 25.48
C ARG A 28 31.95 -12.35 26.31
N ALA A 29 32.60 -11.20 26.20
CA ALA A 29 33.74 -10.87 27.05
C ALA A 29 33.38 -9.70 27.98
N GLY A 30 32.99 -10.03 29.21
CA GLY A 30 32.90 -9.06 30.30
C GLY A 30 31.65 -9.16 31.16
N VAL A 31 31.56 -10.19 32.01
CA VAL A 31 30.78 -10.11 33.25
C VAL A 31 31.59 -10.78 34.36
N SER A 32 32.21 -9.96 35.20
CA SER A 32 32.78 -10.37 36.48
C SER A 32 31.66 -10.66 37.48
N ALA A 33 31.88 -11.69 38.27
CA ALA A 33 31.06 -12.12 39.38
C ALA A 33 30.98 -11.04 40.47
N LEU A 34 29.76 -10.74 40.92
CA LEU A 34 29.51 -10.15 42.23
C LEU A 34 28.35 -10.88 42.91
N THR A 35 28.55 -11.00 44.21
CA THR A 35 27.95 -11.89 45.18
C THR A 35 26.53 -11.51 45.59
N SER A 36 25.82 -12.55 46.03
CA SER A 36 24.46 -12.64 46.53
C SER A 36 24.06 -11.69 47.66
N ASP A 37 22.82 -11.21 47.62
CA ASP A 37 22.07 -10.69 48.77
C ASP A 37 20.62 -11.24 48.74
N PRO A 38 20.10 -11.89 49.80
CA PRO A 38 18.78 -12.50 49.79
C PRO A 38 17.80 -11.74 50.69
N SER A 39 16.97 -10.86 50.12
CA SER A 39 15.64 -10.59 50.69
C SER A 39 14.73 -9.97 49.63
N LEU A 40 13.64 -10.66 49.30
CA LEU A 40 12.35 -10.14 48.83
C LEU A 40 11.51 -11.37 48.45
N GLN A 41 10.83 -11.93 49.45
CA GLN A 41 9.80 -12.95 49.25
C GLN A 41 8.62 -12.30 48.51
N THR A 42 8.42 -12.71 47.26
CA THR A 42 7.22 -12.42 46.48
C THR A 42 6.14 -13.40 46.92
N LEU A 43 5.03 -12.91 47.48
CA LEU A 43 3.87 -13.73 47.83
C LEU A 43 3.22 -14.29 46.57
N PRO A 44 2.76 -15.55 46.57
CA PRO A 44 2.11 -16.16 45.42
C PRO A 44 0.75 -15.53 45.17
N LEU A 45 0.53 -15.08 43.93
CA LEU A 45 -0.76 -14.63 43.44
C LEU A 45 -1.74 -15.82 43.46
N THR A 46 -2.76 -15.77 44.32
CA THR A 46 -3.76 -16.84 44.44
C THR A 46 -4.77 -16.79 43.30
N LYS A 47 -5.31 -17.95 42.91
CA LYS A 47 -6.29 -18.08 41.81
C LYS A 47 -7.57 -17.27 42.07
N GLU A 48 -7.93 -17.02 43.33
CA GLU A 48 -9.09 -16.18 43.66
C GLU A 48 -8.90 -14.70 43.31
N ALA A 49 -7.66 -14.19 43.38
CA ALA A 49 -7.35 -12.80 43.01
C ALA A 49 -7.44 -12.59 41.49
N LEU A 50 -7.09 -13.61 40.69
CA LEU A 50 -7.23 -13.56 39.23
C LEU A 50 -8.71 -13.57 38.81
N HIS A 51 -9.54 -14.38 39.47
CA HIS A 51 -10.97 -14.48 39.17
C HIS A 51 -11.74 -13.18 39.49
N SER A 52 -11.34 -12.47 40.55
CA SER A 52 -11.98 -11.21 40.97
C SER A 52 -11.70 -10.03 40.02
N VAL A 53 -10.58 -10.05 39.29
CA VAL A 53 -10.25 -9.03 38.28
C VAL A 53 -10.98 -9.30 36.96
N GLN A 54 -11.30 -10.56 36.68
CA GLN A 54 -11.93 -10.96 35.42
C GLN A 54 -13.46 -10.75 35.41
N GLN A 55 -14.12 -10.84 36.57
CA GLN A 55 -15.57 -10.60 36.68
C GLN A 55 -15.98 -9.11 36.77
N ARG A 56 -15.10 -8.20 37.19
CA ARG A 56 -15.43 -6.76 37.28
C ARG A 56 -15.41 -6.00 35.95
N ASN A 57 -14.94 -6.62 34.86
CA ASN A 57 -14.67 -5.90 33.62
C ASN A 57 -15.78 -5.98 32.56
N LEU A 58 -16.79 -6.86 32.66
CA LEU A 58 -17.79 -6.97 31.60
C LEU A 58 -18.86 -5.86 31.65
N GLU A 59 -19.43 -5.59 32.83
CA GLU A 59 -20.50 -4.59 32.98
C GLU A 59 -20.00 -3.14 32.88
N GLN A 60 -18.72 -2.91 33.21
CA GLN A 60 -18.10 -1.58 33.15
C GLN A 60 -17.66 -1.21 31.72
N PHE A 61 -17.43 -2.21 30.85
CA PHE A 61 -17.05 -1.98 29.46
C PHE A 61 -18.23 -1.49 28.61
N GLU A 62 -19.42 -2.10 28.76
CA GLU A 62 -20.62 -1.69 28.02
C GLU A 62 -21.01 -0.23 28.34
N SER A 63 -20.95 0.14 29.63
CA SER A 63 -21.20 1.51 30.10
C SER A 63 -20.17 2.53 29.58
N SER A 64 -18.91 2.11 29.39
CA SER A 64 -17.84 2.97 28.90
C SER A 64 -17.92 3.23 27.39
N THR A 65 -18.43 2.28 26.60
CA THR A 65 -18.64 2.45 25.16
C THR A 65 -19.80 3.40 24.86
N GLU A 66 -20.93 3.29 25.57
CA GLU A 66 -22.05 4.22 25.41
C GLU A 66 -21.68 5.64 25.83
N TYR A 67 -20.90 5.80 26.90
CA TYR A 67 -20.36 7.08 27.34
C TYR A 67 -19.41 7.72 26.31
N TRP A 68 -18.61 6.89 25.61
CA TRP A 68 -17.73 7.37 24.54
C TRP A 68 -18.51 7.80 23.30
N VAL A 69 -19.53 7.04 22.91
CA VAL A 69 -20.39 7.36 21.75
C VAL A 69 -21.21 8.63 21.98
N GLN A 70 -21.74 8.83 23.20
CA GLN A 70 -22.46 10.06 23.57
C GLN A 70 -21.54 11.29 23.64
N ASN A 71 -20.29 11.14 24.09
CA ASN A 71 -19.34 12.26 24.07
C ASN A 71 -18.80 12.59 22.68
N TYR A 72 -18.78 11.63 21.76
CA TYR A 72 -18.30 11.87 20.40
C TYR A 72 -19.24 12.79 19.60
N THR A 73 -20.56 12.64 19.79
CA THR A 73 -21.56 13.51 19.16
C THR A 73 -21.48 14.96 19.65
N ALA A 74 -21.03 15.18 20.89
CA ALA A 74 -20.83 16.52 21.45
C ALA A 74 -19.54 17.22 20.97
N VAL A 75 -18.58 16.48 20.39
CA VAL A 75 -17.29 17.02 19.93
C VAL A 75 -17.33 17.42 18.45
N CYS A 76 -18.25 16.87 17.65
CA CYS A 76 -18.40 17.22 16.24
C CYS A 76 -18.96 18.64 15.98
N ASP A 77 -19.50 19.32 16.98
CA ASP A 77 -20.00 20.71 16.87
C ASP A 77 -18.96 21.78 17.25
N LEU A 78 -17.70 21.42 17.48
CA LEU A 78 -16.63 22.35 17.90
C LEU A 78 -15.72 22.84 16.76
N GLU A 79 -16.24 22.98 15.54
CA GLU A 79 -15.52 23.56 14.42
C GLU A 79 -15.71 25.09 14.38
N MET A 80 -15.13 25.85 15.33
CA MET A 80 -14.99 27.33 15.25
C MET A 80 -14.15 27.98 16.39
N MET A 81 -13.23 27.27 17.05
CA MET A 81 -12.30 27.93 18.00
C MET A 81 -11.05 28.44 17.29
N ALA A 82 -11.03 29.74 17.00
CA ALA A 82 -9.85 30.46 16.53
C ALA A 82 -8.68 30.30 17.52
N THR A 83 -7.48 30.05 16.99
CA THR A 83 -6.25 29.96 17.77
C THR A 83 -5.96 31.29 18.48
N PRO A 84 -5.60 31.27 19.78
CA PRO A 84 -5.22 32.49 20.48
C PRO A 84 -3.92 33.07 19.90
N PRO A 85 -3.81 34.41 19.76
CA PRO A 85 -2.64 35.05 19.18
C PRO A 85 -1.40 34.85 20.07
N THR A 86 -0.31 34.39 19.46
CA THR A 86 0.98 34.20 20.12
C THR A 86 1.57 35.57 20.54
N PRO A 87 2.16 35.71 21.74
CA PRO A 87 2.71 36.99 22.19
C PRO A 87 3.95 37.35 21.36
N ARG A 88 3.92 38.52 20.70
CA ARG A 88 5.10 39.09 20.03
C ARG A 88 6.03 39.69 21.08
N SER A 89 7.26 39.18 21.12
CA SER A 89 8.38 39.79 21.85
C SER A 89 8.70 41.17 21.25
N SER A 90 8.59 42.20 22.08
CA SER A 90 8.95 43.58 21.80
C SER A 90 10.47 43.77 21.94
N VAL A 91 11.14 44.11 20.83
CA VAL A 91 12.53 44.61 20.84
C VAL A 91 12.49 46.14 20.87
N PRO A 92 13.31 46.81 21.71
CA PRO A 92 13.23 48.25 21.92
C PRO A 92 13.90 49.07 20.81
N ASP A 93 13.38 50.29 20.68
CA ASP A 93 13.74 51.36 19.76
C ASP A 93 15.24 51.72 19.73
N GLY A 94 15.79 51.73 18.51
CA GLY A 94 17.04 52.40 18.17
C GLY A 94 16.79 53.50 17.13
N ARG A 95 16.79 54.75 17.59
CA ARG A 95 16.70 55.95 16.75
C ARG A 95 17.83 56.01 15.73
N GLY A 96 17.49 56.20 14.45
CA GLY A 96 18.47 56.47 13.40
C GLY A 96 17.84 56.97 12.10
N ARG A 97 17.70 58.29 11.98
CA ARG A 97 17.36 58.98 10.72
C ARG A 97 18.32 58.56 9.60
N ARG A 98 17.78 58.11 8.46
CA ARG A 98 18.32 58.45 7.14
C ARG A 98 17.27 58.22 6.05
N LEU A 99 16.78 59.32 5.48
CA LEU A 99 16.16 59.34 4.17
C LEU A 99 17.14 58.74 3.16
N LYS A 100 16.72 57.73 2.40
CA LYS A 100 17.26 57.42 1.08
C LYS A 100 16.21 56.66 0.25
N HIS A 101 15.91 57.27 -0.90
CA HIS A 101 15.13 56.71 -2.00
C HIS A 101 15.61 55.30 -2.37
N TYR A 102 14.72 54.31 -2.30
CA TYR A 102 14.86 53.08 -3.08
C TYR A 102 13.58 52.83 -3.86
N ALA A 103 13.78 52.70 -5.17
CA ALA A 103 12.79 52.38 -6.16
C ALA A 103 11.98 51.14 -5.75
N ARG A 104 10.67 51.20 -6.00
CA ARG A 104 9.73 50.09 -5.87
C ARG A 104 10.10 48.97 -6.85
N SER A 105 11.05 48.12 -6.51
CA SER A 105 11.08 46.77 -7.04
C SER A 105 9.95 46.01 -6.35
N ARG A 106 8.79 45.90 -7.01
CA ARG A 106 7.82 44.85 -6.71
C ARG A 106 8.48 43.52 -7.04
N GLY A 107 9.36 43.06 -6.14
CA GLY A 107 9.88 41.70 -6.16
C GLY A 107 8.67 40.79 -6.04
N SER A 108 8.32 40.15 -7.15
CA SER A 108 7.37 39.06 -7.20
C SER A 108 7.84 38.03 -6.18
N ARG A 109 7.23 38.04 -4.99
CA ARG A 109 7.46 37.00 -4.01
C ARG A 109 6.92 35.74 -4.66
N THR A 110 7.82 34.85 -5.03
CA THR A 110 7.45 33.51 -5.43
C THR A 110 6.51 32.96 -4.34
N PRO A 111 5.31 32.47 -4.72
CA PRO A 111 4.36 31.96 -3.75
C PRO A 111 5.09 30.93 -2.90
N SER A 112 5.03 31.10 -1.58
CA SER A 112 5.68 30.18 -0.66
C SER A 112 5.24 28.76 -0.98
N PRO A 113 6.16 27.78 -0.96
CA PRO A 113 5.87 26.41 -1.34
C PRO A 113 4.61 25.95 -0.61
N THR A 114 3.60 25.56 -1.40
CA THR A 114 2.27 25.20 -0.91
C THR A 114 2.42 24.14 0.17
N LYS A 115 1.92 24.45 1.38
CA LYS A 115 1.91 23.50 2.48
C LYS A 115 1.17 22.25 2.00
N LYS A 116 1.79 21.07 2.16
CA LYS A 116 1.11 19.80 1.90
C LYS A 116 -0.22 19.79 2.68
N PRO A 117 -1.35 19.42 2.06
CA PRO A 117 -2.62 19.36 2.76
C PRO A 117 -2.51 18.40 3.96
N SER A 118 -3.30 18.65 5.00
CA SER A 118 -3.42 17.67 6.09
C SER A 118 -4.00 16.37 5.56
N PRO A 119 -3.76 15.21 6.20
CA PRO A 119 -4.35 13.94 5.80
C PRO A 119 -5.89 13.99 5.68
N GLN A 120 -6.56 14.74 6.56
CA GLN A 120 -8.00 14.96 6.54
C GLN A 120 -8.43 15.80 5.33
N THR A 121 -7.72 16.90 5.03
CA THR A 121 -8.00 17.72 3.83
C THR A 121 -7.75 16.91 2.56
N TYR A 122 -6.70 16.09 2.51
CA TYR A 122 -6.43 15.21 1.37
C TYR A 122 -7.57 14.21 1.15
N ARG A 123 -8.10 13.59 2.23
CA ARG A 123 -9.22 12.65 2.14
C ARG A 123 -10.51 13.33 1.69
N THR A 124 -10.88 14.44 2.33
CA THR A 124 -12.17 15.14 2.07
C THR A 124 -12.20 15.87 0.74
N ARG A 125 -11.05 16.32 0.20
CA ARG A 125 -10.98 17.08 -1.05
C ARG A 125 -10.45 16.25 -2.21
N ASN A 126 -9.22 15.77 -2.09
CA ASN A 126 -8.53 15.15 -3.22
C ASN A 126 -9.11 13.77 -3.52
N MET A 127 -9.24 12.91 -2.50
CA MET A 127 -9.78 11.56 -2.69
C MET A 127 -11.26 11.58 -3.10
N LEU A 128 -12.05 12.49 -2.53
CA LEU A 128 -13.44 12.72 -2.95
C LEU A 128 -13.52 13.07 -4.45
N HIS A 129 -12.67 13.99 -4.92
CA HIS A 129 -12.60 14.34 -6.35
C HIS A 129 -12.20 13.16 -7.23
N ALA A 130 -11.47 12.18 -6.68
CA ALA A 130 -11.10 10.95 -7.38
C ALA A 130 -12.14 9.82 -7.22
N ASN A 131 -13.32 10.10 -6.65
CA ASN A 131 -14.35 9.12 -6.31
C ASN A 131 -13.83 7.97 -5.42
N VAL A 132 -12.93 8.28 -4.48
CA VAL A 132 -12.40 7.32 -3.50
C VAL A 132 -12.89 7.67 -2.10
N PHE A 133 -13.63 6.75 -1.51
CA PHE A 133 -14.33 6.92 -0.23
C PHE A 133 -13.73 5.95 0.81
N VAL A 134 -13.45 6.44 2.02
CA VAL A 134 -12.95 5.64 3.15
C VAL A 134 -13.99 5.70 4.26
N ASP A 135 -14.55 4.55 4.64
CA ASP A 135 -15.60 4.39 5.68
C ASP A 135 -16.80 5.35 5.51
N HIS A 136 -17.24 5.58 4.27
CA HIS A 136 -18.48 6.35 4.03
C HIS A 136 -19.75 5.50 4.10
N LEU A 137 -19.64 4.19 4.32
CA LEU A 137 -20.75 3.27 4.43
C LEU A 137 -20.81 2.72 5.86
N ASP A 138 -21.98 2.79 6.49
CA ASP A 138 -22.18 2.25 7.84
C ASP A 138 -22.01 0.72 7.88
N LYS A 139 -22.36 0.06 6.78
CA LYS A 139 -22.28 -1.39 6.60
C LYS A 139 -21.86 -1.72 5.18
N LEU A 140 -21.18 -2.85 5.01
CA LEU A 140 -20.90 -3.40 3.70
C LEU A 140 -22.20 -3.70 2.94
N PRO A 141 -22.28 -3.40 1.63
CA PRO A 141 -23.39 -3.86 0.80
C PRO A 141 -23.52 -5.39 0.90
N PRO A 142 -24.74 -5.95 1.04
CA PRO A 142 -24.92 -7.38 1.32
C PRO A 142 -24.16 -8.34 0.38
N PRO A 143 -24.10 -8.11 -0.95
CA PRO A 143 -23.33 -8.98 -1.84
C PRO A 143 -21.82 -8.95 -1.58
N ILE A 144 -21.30 -7.78 -1.19
CA ILE A 144 -19.87 -7.61 -0.84
C ILE A 144 -19.60 -8.25 0.51
N ASP A 145 -20.47 -8.05 1.49
CA ASP A 145 -20.37 -8.67 2.82
C ASP A 145 -20.33 -10.20 2.73
N GLU A 146 -21.28 -10.80 1.99
CA GLU A 146 -21.33 -12.25 1.76
C GLU A 146 -20.05 -12.76 1.08
N GLN A 147 -19.54 -12.03 0.09
CA GLN A 147 -18.30 -12.39 -0.60
C GLN A 147 -17.09 -12.31 0.34
N VAL A 148 -16.96 -11.27 1.15
CA VAL A 148 -15.86 -11.13 2.12
C VAL A 148 -15.91 -12.26 3.15
N ARG A 149 -17.09 -12.52 3.71
CA ARG A 149 -17.31 -13.63 4.65
C ARG A 149 -16.97 -14.98 4.03
N GLY A 150 -17.36 -15.20 2.77
CA GLY A 150 -16.99 -16.39 2.00
C GLY A 150 -15.48 -16.55 1.77
N ILE A 151 -14.76 -15.45 1.49
CA ILE A 151 -13.30 -15.44 1.35
C ILE A 151 -12.61 -15.79 2.68
N LEU A 152 -13.11 -15.22 3.78
CA LEU A 152 -12.58 -15.46 5.12
C LEU A 152 -13.03 -16.82 5.70
N GLY A 153 -14.03 -17.47 5.08
CA GLY A 153 -14.60 -18.72 5.55
C GLY A 153 -15.34 -18.58 6.89
N ILE A 154 -16.05 -17.48 7.08
CA ILE A 154 -16.88 -17.21 8.26
C ILE A 154 -18.34 -17.04 7.86
N GLU A 155 -19.25 -17.48 8.71
CA GLU A 155 -20.69 -17.28 8.50
C GLU A 155 -21.16 -15.94 9.10
N SER A 156 -20.51 -15.48 10.16
CA SER A 156 -20.78 -14.22 10.83
C SER A 156 -19.50 -13.55 11.30
N TRP A 157 -19.52 -12.23 11.49
CA TRP A 157 -18.35 -11.45 11.93
C TRP A 157 -17.91 -11.76 13.37
N GLU A 158 -18.78 -12.34 14.19
CA GLU A 158 -18.47 -12.86 15.53
C GLU A 158 -17.72 -14.21 15.50
N ASN A 159 -17.75 -14.92 14.36
CA ASN A 159 -17.08 -16.22 14.25
C ASN A 159 -15.56 -16.02 14.18
N ARG A 160 -14.83 -16.94 14.81
CA ARG A 160 -13.37 -17.00 14.65
C ARG A 160 -13.03 -17.54 13.27
N VAL A 161 -12.08 -16.90 12.60
CA VAL A 161 -11.49 -17.46 11.38
C VAL A 161 -10.59 -18.62 11.77
N VAL A 162 -10.82 -19.76 11.14
CA VAL A 162 -9.99 -20.96 11.28
C VAL A 162 -9.30 -21.21 9.93
N ALA A 163 -8.04 -21.66 9.98
CA ALA A 163 -7.35 -22.11 8.77
C ALA A 163 -8.11 -23.27 8.11
N SER A 164 -8.08 -23.29 6.77
CA SER A 164 -8.46 -24.47 6.00
C SER A 164 -7.58 -25.66 6.37
N ASP A 165 -8.12 -26.87 6.34
CA ASP A 165 -7.37 -28.11 6.57
C ASP A 165 -6.15 -28.22 5.65
N GLU A 166 -6.25 -27.71 4.41
CA GLU A 166 -5.13 -27.69 3.47
C GLU A 166 -4.00 -26.75 3.93
N VAL A 167 -4.34 -25.60 4.50
CA VAL A 167 -3.36 -24.63 5.00
C VAL A 167 -2.71 -25.16 6.28
N GLN A 168 -3.51 -25.71 7.20
CA GLN A 168 -3.03 -26.24 8.48
C GLN A 168 -2.10 -27.46 8.29
N THR A 169 -2.35 -28.28 7.25
CA THR A 169 -1.48 -29.44 6.93
C THR A 169 -0.17 -29.02 6.28
N LYS A 170 -0.16 -27.92 5.51
CA LYS A 170 1.03 -27.44 4.80
C LYS A 170 1.94 -26.56 5.65
N ILE A 171 1.39 -25.80 6.60
CA ILE A 171 2.16 -24.88 7.44
C ILE A 171 1.74 -24.97 8.89
N ASP A 172 2.74 -24.83 9.75
CA ASP A 172 2.56 -24.51 11.17
C ASP A 172 2.08 -23.05 11.31
N VAL A 173 0.79 -22.81 11.04
CA VAL A 173 0.17 -21.49 11.10
C VAL A 173 0.27 -20.92 12.50
N ASP A 174 0.11 -21.77 13.50
CA ASP A 174 0.28 -21.44 14.91
C ASP A 174 1.74 -21.03 15.20
N GLY A 175 2.73 -21.72 14.63
CA GLY A 175 4.14 -21.33 14.68
C GLY A 175 4.42 -19.95 14.07
N LEU A 176 3.73 -19.57 12.98
CA LEU A 176 3.82 -18.23 12.41
C LEU A 176 3.20 -17.18 13.32
N ALA A 177 2.05 -17.46 13.95
CA ALA A 177 1.41 -16.59 14.92
C ALA A 177 2.28 -16.37 16.17
N VAL A 178 2.86 -17.44 16.72
CA VAL A 178 3.80 -17.37 17.85
C VAL A 178 5.02 -16.53 17.49
N ARG A 179 5.57 -16.70 16.28
CA ARG A 179 6.70 -15.89 15.80
C ARG A 179 6.32 -14.42 15.66
N LEU A 180 5.20 -14.11 15.00
CA LEU A 180 4.71 -12.74 14.83
C LEU A 180 4.54 -12.04 16.19
N ARG A 181 3.89 -12.72 17.15
CA ARG A 181 3.71 -12.20 18.51
C ARG A 181 5.04 -11.96 19.21
N THR A 182 5.96 -12.93 19.12
CA THR A 182 7.28 -12.84 19.75
C THR A 182 8.07 -11.64 19.21
N GLU A 183 8.07 -11.45 17.89
CA GLU A 183 8.70 -10.30 17.26
C GLU A 183 8.01 -8.98 17.64
N SER A 184 6.68 -8.97 17.70
CA SER A 184 5.89 -7.79 18.10
C SER A 184 6.17 -7.39 19.55
N LEU A 185 6.25 -8.35 20.47
CA LEU A 185 6.63 -8.12 21.86
C LEU A 185 8.06 -7.60 21.98
N ARG A 186 8.99 -8.12 21.17
CA ARG A 186 10.38 -7.62 21.12
C ARG A 186 10.41 -6.18 20.63
N ASN A 187 9.79 -5.89 19.49
CA ASN A 187 9.73 -4.57 18.89
C ASN A 187 9.11 -3.54 19.85
N ALA A 188 8.04 -3.92 20.57
CA ALA A 188 7.43 -3.05 21.58
C ALA A 188 8.36 -2.78 22.78
N ARG A 189 9.07 -3.80 23.28
CA ARG A 189 10.02 -3.65 24.41
C ARG A 189 11.24 -2.81 24.05
N GLU A 190 11.70 -2.90 22.80
CA GLU A 190 12.87 -2.20 22.29
C GLU A 190 12.54 -0.81 21.74
N CYS A 191 11.26 -0.38 21.79
CA CYS A 191 10.78 0.84 21.16
C CYS A 191 11.19 0.94 19.68
N SER A 192 11.09 -0.19 18.98
CA SER A 192 11.45 -0.33 17.57
C SER A 192 10.77 0.70 16.69
N LEU A 193 11.48 1.12 15.65
CA LEU A 193 10.96 2.03 14.64
C LEU A 193 10.00 1.28 13.70
N GLU A 194 9.17 2.02 12.98
CA GLU A 194 8.19 1.48 12.03
C GLU A 194 8.79 0.54 10.97
N GLY A 195 10.07 0.75 10.61
CA GLY A 195 10.80 -0.15 9.73
C GLY A 195 10.93 -1.59 10.27
N ASP A 196 11.03 -1.78 11.58
CA ASP A 196 11.11 -3.10 12.20
C ASP A 196 9.75 -3.80 12.22
N TRP A 197 8.68 -3.04 12.47
CA TRP A 197 7.30 -3.54 12.39
C TRP A 197 6.95 -4.00 10.98
N LYS A 198 7.30 -3.18 9.98
CA LYS A 198 7.21 -3.53 8.55
C LYS A 198 8.05 -4.76 8.21
N ALA A 199 9.25 -4.91 8.76
CA ALA A 199 10.10 -6.08 8.51
C ALA A 199 9.49 -7.37 9.06
N SER A 200 8.92 -7.34 10.27
CA SER A 200 8.20 -8.46 10.88
C SER A 200 6.96 -8.86 10.06
N LEU A 201 6.15 -7.88 9.64
CA LEU A 201 4.98 -8.14 8.82
C LEU A 201 5.34 -8.71 7.45
N ASN A 202 6.42 -8.20 6.84
CA ASN A 202 6.93 -8.79 5.62
C ASN A 202 7.41 -10.24 5.81
N SER A 203 8.11 -10.53 6.91
CA SER A 203 8.53 -11.90 7.23
C SER A 203 7.31 -12.82 7.22
N LEU A 204 6.23 -12.44 7.90
CA LEU A 204 4.96 -13.16 7.89
C LEU A 204 4.41 -13.34 6.47
N VAL A 205 4.22 -12.25 5.73
CA VAL A 205 3.64 -12.26 4.38
C VAL A 205 4.43 -13.14 3.42
N ARG A 206 5.77 -13.12 3.48
CA ARG A 206 6.62 -14.00 2.67
C ARG A 206 6.44 -15.47 3.04
N ASN A 207 6.49 -15.80 4.33
CA ASN A 207 6.28 -17.19 4.78
C ASN A 207 4.92 -17.74 4.35
N LEU A 208 3.87 -16.91 4.38
CA LEU A 208 2.55 -17.30 3.87
C LEU A 208 2.54 -17.44 2.35
N ALA A 209 3.12 -16.50 1.60
CA ALA A 209 3.14 -16.57 0.14
C ALA A 209 4.00 -17.73 -0.40
N ASP A 210 5.03 -18.16 0.34
CA ASP A 210 5.89 -19.29 -0.01
C ASP A 210 5.10 -20.62 -0.10
N LEU A 211 3.94 -20.73 0.57
CA LEU A 211 2.99 -21.84 0.39
C LEU A 211 2.56 -22.03 -1.06
N TRP A 212 2.45 -20.91 -1.77
CA TRP A 212 1.94 -20.82 -3.13
C TRP A 212 2.95 -20.14 -4.03
N LYS A 213 4.26 -20.33 -3.81
CA LYS A 213 5.35 -19.66 -4.54
C LYS A 213 5.25 -19.76 -6.08
N GLU A 214 4.60 -20.80 -6.59
CA GLU A 214 4.38 -21.00 -8.03
C GLU A 214 3.28 -20.09 -8.59
N THR A 215 2.34 -19.68 -7.73
CA THR A 215 1.17 -18.88 -8.08
C THR A 215 1.27 -17.44 -7.58
N LEU A 216 1.71 -17.24 -6.34
CA LEU A 216 1.75 -15.94 -5.68
C LEU A 216 3.16 -15.39 -5.70
N LYS A 217 3.25 -14.07 -5.83
CA LYS A 217 4.52 -13.35 -5.72
C LYS A 217 4.33 -12.13 -4.82
N THR A 218 5.26 -11.98 -3.90
CA THR A 218 5.33 -10.84 -2.99
C THR A 218 6.45 -9.91 -3.42
N HIS A 219 6.23 -8.62 -3.32
CA HIS A 219 7.26 -7.62 -3.51
C HIS A 219 7.20 -6.58 -2.43
N MET A 220 8.39 -6.13 -2.02
CA MET A 220 8.58 -5.25 -0.86
C MET A 220 9.20 -3.90 -1.20
N SER A 221 9.49 -3.64 -2.47
CA SER A 221 10.21 -2.42 -2.78
C SER A 221 9.26 -1.27 -3.00
N GLU A 222 9.72 -0.13 -2.52
CA GLU A 222 9.16 1.20 -2.59
C GLU A 222 9.06 1.75 -4.03
N LYS A 223 8.83 0.87 -5.01
CA LYS A 223 8.71 1.22 -6.42
C LYS A 223 7.34 1.80 -6.65
N VAL A 224 7.35 2.97 -7.27
CA VAL A 224 6.14 3.70 -7.62
C VAL A 224 5.36 2.90 -8.67
N TRP A 225 4.05 2.85 -8.50
CA TRP A 225 3.15 2.27 -9.50
C TRP A 225 3.05 3.16 -10.75
N ASN A 226 2.47 2.65 -11.83
CA ASN A 226 2.19 3.43 -13.02
C ASN A 226 1.21 4.57 -12.68
N ALA A 227 1.59 5.81 -13.02
CA ALA A 227 0.77 6.99 -12.71
C ALA A 227 -0.59 7.00 -13.42
N SER A 228 -0.72 6.27 -14.53
CA SER A 228 -1.99 6.06 -15.25
C SER A 228 -3.00 5.22 -14.46
N LEU A 229 -2.57 4.49 -13.44
CA LEU A 229 -3.47 3.72 -12.56
C LEU A 229 -4.13 4.57 -11.48
N LYS A 230 -3.71 5.83 -11.31
CA LYS A 230 -4.34 6.72 -10.33
C LYS A 230 -5.85 6.76 -10.58
N PRO A 231 -6.68 6.68 -9.53
CA PRO A 231 -8.09 6.94 -9.70
C PRO A 231 -8.24 8.37 -10.22
N THR A 232 -8.88 8.49 -11.38
CA THR A 232 -9.30 9.77 -11.92
C THR A 232 -10.78 9.88 -11.56
N GLY A 233 -11.21 11.04 -11.05
CA GLY A 233 -12.63 11.30 -10.97
C GLY A 233 -13.25 11.08 -12.35
N ALA A 234 -14.52 10.68 -12.39
CA ALA A 234 -15.28 10.96 -13.61
C ALA A 234 -15.11 12.46 -13.80
N LEU A 235 -14.32 12.87 -14.79
CA LEU A 235 -14.36 14.22 -15.30
C LEU A 235 -15.85 14.40 -15.52
N HIS A 236 -16.47 15.21 -14.66
CA HIS A 236 -17.87 15.53 -14.78
C HIS A 236 -17.90 16.18 -16.13
N ASP A 237 -18.28 15.35 -17.10
CA ASP A 237 -17.99 15.56 -18.50
C ASP A 237 -18.47 16.96 -18.76
N GLU A 238 -17.57 17.74 -19.35
CA GLU A 238 -17.83 19.07 -19.86
C GLU A 238 -19.28 19.04 -20.30
N PHE A 239 -20.19 19.59 -19.49
CA PHE A 239 -21.51 19.90 -20.01
C PHE A 239 -21.13 20.67 -21.26
N PRO A 240 -21.41 20.14 -22.46
CA PRO A 240 -20.99 20.83 -23.66
C PRO A 240 -21.69 22.16 -23.48
N ASP A 241 -20.90 23.20 -23.19
CA ASP A 241 -21.40 24.55 -23.20
C ASP A 241 -21.90 24.65 -24.63
N GLU A 242 -23.21 24.49 -24.80
CA GLU A 242 -23.93 24.78 -26.02
C GLU A 242 -23.89 26.30 -26.21
N ASP A 243 -22.71 26.89 -26.13
CA ASP A 243 -22.42 28.20 -26.66
C ASP A 243 -22.38 28.04 -28.17
N TYR A 244 -23.59 28.15 -28.71
CA TYR A 244 -23.98 28.35 -30.10
C TYR A 244 -23.39 29.66 -30.69
N SER A 245 -22.16 30.02 -30.37
CA SER A 245 -21.48 31.22 -30.88
C SER A 245 -20.32 30.83 -31.78
N GLY A 246 -20.62 30.78 -33.08
CA GLY A 246 -19.73 30.39 -34.17
C GLY A 246 -18.50 31.28 -34.36
N THR A 247 -17.53 31.18 -33.45
CA THR A 247 -16.19 31.74 -33.62
C THR A 247 -15.15 30.70 -33.20
N CYS A 248 -14.82 29.80 -34.13
CA CYS A 248 -13.67 28.91 -34.00
C CYS A 248 -12.38 29.73 -33.97
N THR A 249 -11.78 29.89 -32.80
CA THR A 249 -10.38 30.28 -32.67
C THR A 249 -9.52 29.00 -32.75
N PRO A 250 -8.57 28.89 -33.71
CA PRO A 250 -7.76 27.69 -33.85
C PRO A 250 -6.84 27.53 -32.64
N ARG A 251 -7.03 26.43 -31.90
CA ARG A 251 -6.18 26.02 -30.77
C ARG A 251 -4.89 25.44 -31.34
N SER A 252 -3.80 26.20 -31.27
CA SER A 252 -2.47 25.78 -31.70
C SER A 252 -2.01 24.55 -30.92
N ALA A 253 -1.67 23.48 -31.65
CA ALA A 253 -1.11 22.25 -31.11
C ALA A 253 0.22 22.52 -30.40
N SER A 254 0.31 22.14 -29.12
CA SER A 254 1.58 22.08 -28.41
C SER A 254 2.37 20.87 -28.92
N ALA A 255 3.38 21.14 -29.75
CA ALA A 255 4.32 20.13 -30.21
C ALA A 255 5.10 19.54 -29.01
N LEU A 256 5.02 18.23 -28.81
CA LEU A 256 5.94 17.49 -27.96
C LEU A 256 7.36 17.62 -28.54
N GLY A 257 8.27 18.15 -27.74
CA GLY A 257 9.69 18.25 -28.09
C GLY A 257 10.32 16.87 -28.22
N SER A 258 10.97 16.64 -29.36
CA SER A 258 11.88 15.53 -29.63
C SER A 258 13.08 15.55 -28.67
N LEU A 259 13.36 14.41 -28.03
CA LEU A 259 14.59 14.15 -27.29
C LEU A 259 15.83 14.19 -28.22
N PRO A 260 17.01 14.61 -27.74
CA PRO A 260 18.24 14.51 -28.50
C PRO A 260 18.84 13.09 -28.44
N ASP A 261 19.23 12.61 -29.62
CA ASP A 261 20.02 11.40 -29.85
C ASP A 261 21.45 11.56 -29.30
N PHE A 262 21.87 10.63 -28.43
CA PHE A 262 23.28 10.51 -28.02
C PHE A 262 23.93 9.35 -28.78
N ASN A 263 24.65 9.71 -29.84
CA ASN A 263 25.58 8.81 -30.53
C ASN A 263 26.83 8.58 -29.68
N LEU A 264 27.12 7.33 -29.33
CA LEU A 264 28.41 6.90 -28.77
C LEU A 264 29.25 6.26 -29.87
N GLY A 265 30.31 6.96 -30.27
CA GLY A 265 31.34 6.46 -31.17
C GLY A 265 32.74 6.77 -30.65
N ALA A 266 33.53 5.71 -30.52
CA ALA A 266 34.98 5.63 -30.74
C ALA A 266 35.98 6.19 -29.70
N THR A 267 36.67 5.24 -29.05
CA THR A 267 38.14 5.07 -28.92
C THR A 267 39.06 6.28 -28.69
N GLY A 268 39.84 6.22 -27.61
CA GLY A 268 41.04 7.01 -27.42
C GLY A 268 41.94 6.47 -26.30
N THR A 269 43.00 5.77 -26.70
CA THR A 269 44.11 5.26 -25.88
C THR A 269 44.96 6.40 -25.30
N ALA A 270 45.41 6.30 -24.04
CA ALA A 270 46.80 6.51 -23.60
C ALA A 270 46.92 6.67 -22.08
N ALA A 271 47.93 5.99 -21.53
CA ALA A 271 48.37 6.05 -20.14
C ALA A 271 49.15 7.34 -19.83
N THR A 272 49.14 7.80 -18.57
CA THR A 272 50.35 8.20 -17.81
C THR A 272 50.01 8.50 -16.34
N THR A 273 50.68 7.74 -15.47
CA THR A 273 51.22 7.99 -14.13
C THR A 273 50.87 9.31 -13.41
N PHE A 274 50.29 9.21 -12.20
CA PHE A 274 50.67 10.03 -11.03
C PHE A 274 50.36 9.29 -9.71
N PRO A 275 51.28 9.28 -8.71
CA PRO A 275 51.04 8.66 -7.42
C PRO A 275 50.63 9.69 -6.34
N GLY A 276 49.66 9.30 -5.51
CA GLY A 276 49.49 9.82 -4.16
C GLY A 276 48.49 10.97 -3.96
N SER A 277 47.35 10.68 -3.34
CA SER A 277 46.68 11.56 -2.37
C SER A 277 45.59 10.80 -1.58
N ILE A 278 45.72 10.92 -0.26
CA ILE A 278 44.82 10.73 0.90
C ILE A 278 43.36 10.30 0.61
N PRO A 279 42.83 9.25 1.29
CA PRO A 279 41.44 8.84 1.14
C PRO A 279 40.51 9.86 1.81
N SER A 280 39.81 10.65 1.01
CA SER A 280 38.64 11.41 1.46
C SER A 280 37.49 10.44 1.67
N LEU A 281 36.92 10.46 2.87
CA LEU A 281 35.68 9.75 3.19
C LEU A 281 34.58 10.25 2.25
N PRO A 282 33.76 9.37 1.65
CA PRO A 282 32.69 9.79 0.78
C PRO A 282 31.69 10.64 1.57
N PRO A 283 31.20 11.75 1.02
CA PRO A 283 30.14 12.53 1.65
C PRO A 283 28.94 11.61 1.88
N TYR A 284 28.50 11.59 3.14
CA TYR A 284 27.29 10.93 3.61
C TYR A 284 26.16 11.17 2.61
N THR A 285 25.74 10.12 1.92
CA THR A 285 24.61 10.14 1.00
C THR A 285 23.37 10.51 1.80
N GLN A 286 22.91 11.75 1.64
CA GLN A 286 21.60 12.16 2.12
C GLN A 286 20.55 11.23 1.51
N SER A 287 20.02 10.39 2.39
CA SER A 287 19.01 9.40 2.11
C SER A 287 17.73 10.07 1.63
N VAL A 288 17.19 9.53 0.52
CA VAL A 288 15.85 9.74 -0.03
C VAL A 288 15.47 11.22 -0.26
N ALA A 289 15.83 11.73 -1.44
CA ALA A 289 15.12 12.87 -2.01
C ALA A 289 13.62 12.53 -2.03
N SER A 290 12.85 13.23 -1.18
CA SER A 290 11.40 13.29 -1.34
C SER A 290 11.15 13.72 -2.76
N THR A 291 10.51 12.87 -3.57
CA THR A 291 10.06 13.22 -4.91
C THR A 291 8.99 14.29 -4.76
N THR A 292 9.40 15.55 -4.62
CA THR A 292 8.55 16.71 -4.81
C THR A 292 8.27 16.75 -6.30
N SER A 293 7.29 15.94 -6.70
CA SER A 293 6.64 16.04 -7.99
C SER A 293 6.26 17.51 -8.18
N THR A 294 6.70 18.09 -9.30
CA THR A 294 6.33 19.43 -9.79
C THR A 294 4.83 19.58 -10.02
N ASP A 295 4.07 18.49 -9.91
CA ASP A 295 2.62 18.38 -10.09
C ASP A 295 1.82 18.76 -8.82
N ALA A 296 2.51 19.10 -7.72
CA ALA A 296 1.89 19.57 -6.48
C ALA A 296 1.22 20.97 -6.58
N GLY A 297 1.12 21.51 -7.81
CA GLY A 297 0.38 22.74 -8.10
C GLY A 297 -1.13 22.52 -8.18
N ASP A 298 -1.59 21.30 -8.45
CA ASP A 298 -3.02 20.98 -8.52
C ASP A 298 -3.59 20.76 -7.10
N PRO A 299 -4.59 21.55 -6.64
CA PRO A 299 -5.25 21.32 -5.36
C PRO A 299 -5.93 19.95 -5.24
N TYR A 300 -6.20 19.25 -6.36
CA TYR A 300 -6.82 17.92 -6.41
C TYR A 300 -5.82 16.80 -6.71
N TYR A 301 -4.52 17.07 -6.60
CA TYR A 301 -3.47 16.08 -6.82
C TYR A 301 -3.67 14.81 -5.98
N ILE A 302 -3.68 13.65 -6.63
CA ILE A 302 -3.63 12.33 -6.00
C ILE A 302 -2.22 11.77 -6.10
N SER A 303 -1.69 11.29 -4.97
CA SER A 303 -0.38 10.64 -4.92
C SER A 303 -0.39 9.35 -5.75
N THR A 304 0.69 9.11 -6.49
CA THR A 304 0.86 7.80 -7.16
C THR A 304 0.99 6.71 -6.09
N PRO A 305 0.23 5.60 -6.19
CA PRO A 305 0.37 4.48 -5.28
C PRO A 305 1.82 4.02 -5.14
N LYS A 306 2.21 3.73 -3.90
CA LYS A 306 3.54 3.20 -3.57
C LYS A 306 3.46 2.34 -2.30
N PRO A 307 2.74 1.21 -2.36
CA PRO A 307 2.60 0.31 -1.22
C PRO A 307 3.92 -0.27 -0.74
N ASP A 308 4.03 -0.48 0.57
CA ASP A 308 5.20 -1.08 1.20
C ASP A 308 5.38 -2.56 0.85
N ILE A 309 4.26 -3.29 0.73
CA ILE A 309 4.23 -4.68 0.31
C ILE A 309 3.08 -4.88 -0.68
N VAL A 310 3.37 -5.57 -1.78
CA VAL A 310 2.38 -5.95 -2.79
C VAL A 310 2.35 -7.47 -2.91
N ILE A 311 1.15 -8.03 -2.91
CA ILE A 311 0.89 -9.44 -3.13
C ILE A 311 -0.06 -9.55 -4.33
N GLY A 312 0.37 -10.33 -5.32
CA GLY A 312 -0.41 -10.60 -6.52
C GLY A 312 -0.02 -11.95 -7.13
N ILE A 313 -0.54 -12.20 -8.32
CA ILE A 313 -0.29 -13.43 -9.05
C ILE A 313 1.07 -13.32 -9.75
N ALA A 314 1.95 -14.31 -9.57
CA ALA A 314 3.21 -14.39 -10.26
C ALA A 314 2.98 -14.44 -11.77
N HIS A 315 3.76 -13.68 -12.56
CA HIS A 315 3.65 -13.74 -14.02
C HIS A 315 3.83 -15.17 -14.57
N THR A 316 4.70 -15.97 -13.94
CA THR A 316 4.95 -17.38 -14.29
C THR A 316 3.78 -18.32 -13.99
N ALA A 317 2.80 -17.89 -13.18
CA ALA A 317 1.59 -18.67 -12.86
C ALA A 317 0.61 -18.75 -14.04
N PHE A 318 0.84 -17.97 -15.10
CA PHE A 318 0.02 -17.93 -16.30
C PHE A 318 0.63 -18.78 -17.43
N THR A 319 -0.22 -19.36 -18.27
CA THR A 319 0.21 -20.06 -19.49
C THR A 319 1.01 -19.11 -20.41
N LEU A 320 1.85 -19.66 -21.28
CA LEU A 320 2.64 -18.84 -22.21
C LEU A 320 1.76 -17.91 -23.07
N GLN A 321 0.58 -18.39 -23.48
CA GLN A 321 -0.38 -17.60 -24.26
C GLN A 321 -0.92 -16.41 -23.46
N HIS A 322 -1.36 -16.64 -22.20
CA HIS A 322 -1.83 -15.56 -21.33
C HIS A 322 -0.71 -14.55 -21.02
N ARG A 323 0.52 -15.02 -20.81
CA ARG A 323 1.68 -14.15 -20.57
C ARG A 323 1.95 -13.19 -21.72
N ARG A 324 1.97 -13.70 -22.97
CA ARG A 324 2.16 -12.86 -24.17
C ARG A 324 1.05 -11.81 -24.27
N ARG A 325 -0.21 -12.24 -24.15
CA ARG A 325 -1.36 -11.33 -24.16
C ARG A 325 -1.23 -10.23 -23.10
N LEU A 326 -0.88 -10.58 -21.86
CA LEU A 326 -0.69 -9.60 -20.79
C LEU A 326 0.45 -8.60 -21.09
N VAL A 327 1.54 -9.05 -21.71
CA VAL A 327 2.63 -8.16 -22.14
C VAL A 327 2.16 -7.21 -23.24
N ASP A 328 1.44 -7.70 -24.24
CA ASP A 328 0.93 -6.88 -25.35
C ASP A 328 -0.09 -5.82 -24.84
N HIS A 329 -0.98 -6.23 -23.94
CA HIS A 329 -1.95 -5.32 -23.31
C HIS A 329 -1.30 -4.32 -22.35
N GLN A 330 -0.23 -4.71 -21.65
CA GLN A 330 0.55 -3.78 -20.82
C GLN A 330 1.27 -2.75 -21.70
N ALA A 331 1.86 -3.17 -22.81
CA ALA A 331 2.59 -2.30 -23.74
C ALA A 331 1.68 -1.29 -24.43
N SER A 332 0.44 -1.70 -24.77
CA SER A 332 -0.59 -0.80 -25.32
C SER A 332 -1.29 0.06 -24.26
N GLY A 333 -1.06 -0.20 -22.97
CA GLY A 333 -1.73 0.49 -21.86
C GLY A 333 -3.21 0.13 -21.69
N SER A 334 -3.70 -0.91 -22.39
CA SER A 334 -5.09 -1.35 -22.32
C SER A 334 -5.41 -2.21 -21.10
N ILE A 335 -4.43 -2.95 -20.57
CA ILE A 335 -4.51 -3.63 -19.26
C ILE A 335 -3.17 -3.47 -18.56
N LEU A 336 -3.12 -2.67 -17.50
CA LEU A 336 -1.92 -2.47 -16.67
C LEU A 336 -1.83 -3.53 -15.56
N SER A 337 -1.78 -4.79 -15.99
CA SER A 337 -1.79 -5.97 -15.10
C SER A 337 -0.64 -6.00 -14.08
N ASP A 338 0.58 -5.55 -14.43
CA ASP A 338 1.61 -5.24 -13.43
C ASP A 338 1.48 -3.78 -13.04
N PRO A 339 1.20 -3.48 -11.75
CA PRO A 339 0.94 -2.12 -11.33
C PRO A 339 2.22 -1.27 -11.33
N HIS A 340 3.42 -1.87 -11.31
CA HIS A 340 4.66 -1.14 -11.15
C HIS A 340 5.12 -0.50 -12.47
N ALA A 341 5.76 0.68 -12.38
CA ALA A 341 6.40 1.30 -13.53
C ALA A 341 7.59 0.48 -14.07
N ALA A 342 8.22 -0.33 -13.22
CA ALA A 342 9.22 -1.32 -13.62
C ALA A 342 8.57 -2.72 -13.62
N ASP A 343 8.96 -3.61 -14.55
CA ASP A 343 8.43 -4.98 -14.57
C ASP A 343 8.87 -5.75 -13.32
N MET A 344 7.93 -5.94 -12.39
CA MET A 344 8.16 -6.70 -11.16
C MET A 344 7.67 -8.15 -11.29
N ALA A 345 7.07 -8.49 -12.44
CA ALA A 345 6.44 -9.77 -12.73
C ALA A 345 5.39 -10.16 -11.67
N ILE A 346 4.68 -9.16 -11.13
CA ILE A 346 3.51 -9.34 -10.25
C ILE A 346 2.30 -8.83 -11.02
N ARG A 347 1.32 -9.70 -11.25
CA ARG A 347 0.13 -9.39 -12.03
C ARG A 347 -1.09 -9.42 -11.13
N PHE A 348 -2.03 -8.50 -11.35
CA PHE A 348 -3.31 -8.44 -10.64
C PHE A 348 -3.13 -8.48 -9.11
N PRO A 349 -2.54 -7.43 -8.51
CA PRO A 349 -2.44 -7.33 -7.06
C PRO A 349 -3.85 -7.43 -6.44
N PHE A 350 -3.96 -8.19 -5.35
CA PHE A 350 -5.22 -8.38 -4.62
C PHE A 350 -5.09 -8.10 -3.12
N LEU A 351 -3.85 -8.00 -2.62
CA LEU A 351 -3.54 -7.61 -1.26
C LEU A 351 -2.32 -6.68 -1.26
N ILE A 352 -2.43 -5.57 -0.55
CA ILE A 352 -1.32 -4.65 -0.27
C ILE A 352 -1.13 -4.44 1.22
N VAL A 353 0.04 -3.97 1.61
CA VAL A 353 0.32 -3.49 2.96
C VAL A 353 0.86 -2.07 2.87
N GLU A 354 0.30 -1.19 3.70
CA GLU A 354 0.76 0.19 3.90
C GLU A 354 1.12 0.35 5.37
N ALA A 355 2.40 0.48 5.67
CA ALA A 355 2.85 0.88 6.99
C ALA A 355 2.76 2.40 7.10
N LYS A 356 2.64 2.89 8.32
CA LYS A 356 2.86 4.31 8.60
C LYS A 356 4.21 4.70 7.99
N GLY A 357 4.20 5.68 7.09
CA GLY A 357 5.43 6.07 6.41
C GLY A 357 6.50 6.47 7.43
N LEU A 358 7.77 6.16 7.14
CA LEU A 358 8.95 6.55 7.95
C LEU A 358 9.09 8.07 8.15
N SER A 359 8.24 8.87 7.52
CA SER A 359 8.16 10.30 7.79
C SER A 359 7.87 10.52 9.28
N VAL A 360 8.64 11.40 9.90
CA VAL A 360 8.54 11.76 11.33
C VAL A 360 7.10 12.14 11.75
N ASN A 361 6.28 12.60 10.79
CA ASN A 361 4.89 13.01 11.01
C ASN A 361 3.86 12.10 10.31
N GLY A 362 4.24 10.86 9.97
CA GLY A 362 3.32 9.87 9.45
C GLY A 362 2.20 9.59 10.46
N THR A 363 0.98 9.40 10.01
CA THR A 363 -0.18 9.03 10.85
C THR A 363 -0.84 7.78 10.27
N LEU A 364 -1.56 7.01 11.08
CA LEU A 364 -2.37 5.89 10.57
C LEU A 364 -3.31 6.34 9.44
N ILE A 365 -3.92 7.52 9.58
CA ILE A 365 -4.77 8.15 8.55
C ILE A 365 -4.01 8.32 7.22
N SER A 366 -2.73 8.70 7.26
CA SER A 366 -1.94 8.81 6.03
C SER A 366 -1.68 7.46 5.37
N ALA A 367 -1.48 6.40 6.15
CA ALA A 367 -1.32 5.04 5.61
C ALA A 367 -2.66 4.50 5.06
N GLN A 368 -3.77 4.74 5.74
CA GLN A 368 -5.12 4.46 5.23
C GLN A 368 -5.40 5.19 3.91
N ASN A 369 -5.02 6.47 3.80
CA ASN A 369 -5.19 7.24 2.56
C ASN A 369 -4.37 6.64 1.41
N GLN A 370 -3.14 6.18 1.67
CA GLN A 370 -2.35 5.49 0.64
C GLN A 370 -2.99 4.15 0.27
N ALA A 371 -3.43 3.37 1.25
CA ALA A 371 -4.10 2.10 1.03
C ALA A 371 -5.37 2.25 0.18
N ALA A 372 -6.16 3.30 0.42
CA ALA A 372 -7.37 3.59 -0.37
C ALA A 372 -7.05 3.87 -1.84
N ILE A 373 -6.04 4.70 -2.10
CA ILE A 373 -5.62 5.03 -3.47
C ILE A 373 -5.00 3.80 -4.16
N SER A 374 -4.14 3.07 -3.46
CA SER A 374 -3.56 1.82 -3.94
C SER A 374 -4.65 0.79 -4.25
N GLY A 375 -5.66 0.65 -3.39
CA GLY A 375 -6.80 -0.26 -3.58
C GLY A 375 -7.70 0.14 -4.75
N ALA A 376 -8.01 1.42 -4.91
CA ALA A 376 -8.71 1.94 -6.09
C ALA A 376 -7.94 1.63 -7.40
N SER A 377 -6.61 1.77 -7.38
CA SER A 377 -5.76 1.36 -8.50
C SER A 377 -5.80 -0.15 -8.77
N MET A 378 -5.87 -1.01 -7.75
CA MET A 378 -6.05 -2.46 -7.95
C MET A 378 -7.39 -2.76 -8.63
N LEU A 379 -8.48 -2.16 -8.15
CA LEU A 379 -9.82 -2.33 -8.74
C LEU A 379 -9.89 -1.83 -10.19
N ARG A 380 -9.19 -0.74 -10.52
CA ARG A 380 -9.06 -0.25 -11.89
C ARG A 380 -8.45 -1.30 -12.82
N ILE A 381 -7.37 -1.99 -12.39
CA ILE A 381 -6.76 -3.07 -13.18
C ILE A 381 -7.78 -4.19 -13.47
N LEU A 382 -8.61 -4.54 -12.49
CA LEU A 382 -9.65 -5.58 -12.62
C LEU A 382 -10.81 -5.13 -13.53
N ASN A 383 -11.16 -3.85 -13.47
CA ASN A 383 -12.15 -3.24 -14.36
C ASN A 383 -11.66 -3.23 -15.81
N ASP A 384 -10.41 -2.81 -16.05
CA ASP A 384 -9.80 -2.80 -17.38
C ASP A 384 -9.80 -4.21 -18.00
N LEU A 385 -9.41 -5.24 -17.24
CA LEU A 385 -9.50 -6.63 -17.68
C LEU A 385 -10.94 -7.04 -18.05
N SER A 386 -11.92 -6.63 -17.24
CA SER A 386 -13.34 -6.96 -17.45
C SER A 386 -13.88 -6.30 -18.71
N ASN A 387 -13.54 -5.03 -18.95
CA ASN A 387 -13.93 -4.28 -20.14
C ASN A 387 -13.36 -4.93 -21.40
N GLN A 388 -12.07 -5.28 -21.39
CA GLN A 388 -11.43 -5.95 -22.52
C GLN A 388 -12.03 -7.34 -22.80
N ALA A 389 -12.43 -8.07 -21.75
CA ALA A 389 -13.09 -9.36 -21.91
C ALA A 389 -14.53 -9.23 -22.49
N ALA A 390 -15.24 -8.13 -22.19
CA ALA A 390 -16.58 -7.88 -22.70
C ALA A 390 -16.59 -7.50 -24.18
N CYS A 391 -15.62 -6.70 -24.64
CA CYS A 391 -15.52 -6.24 -26.03
C CYS A 391 -15.43 -7.38 -27.07
N SER A 392 -14.88 -8.55 -26.71
CA SER A 392 -14.80 -9.69 -27.64
C SER A 392 -16.14 -10.36 -27.93
N SER A 393 -17.13 -10.18 -27.06
CA SER A 393 -18.42 -10.88 -27.17
C SER A 393 -19.40 -10.23 -28.13
N SER A 394 -19.17 -8.98 -28.55
CA SER A 394 -20.09 -8.19 -29.37
C SER A 394 -19.90 -8.35 -30.88
N THR A 395 -19.00 -9.23 -31.33
CA THR A 395 -18.70 -9.41 -32.76
C THR A 395 -19.71 -10.33 -33.47
N ASP A 396 -20.94 -10.47 -32.96
CA ASP A 396 -22.02 -11.12 -33.70
C ASP A 396 -22.84 -10.04 -34.43
N PRO A 397 -22.53 -9.74 -35.71
CA PRO A 397 -23.07 -8.59 -36.45
C PRO A 397 -24.59 -8.67 -36.74
N GLY A 398 -25.29 -9.70 -36.24
CA GLY A 398 -26.73 -9.89 -36.42
C GLY A 398 -27.62 -9.53 -35.23
N SER A 399 -27.05 -9.19 -34.06
CA SER A 399 -27.86 -8.87 -32.87
C SER A 399 -28.16 -7.37 -32.79
N GLU A 400 -29.16 -6.92 -33.55
CA GLU A 400 -29.65 -5.54 -33.56
C GLU A 400 -30.07 -5.06 -32.16
N PHE A 401 -29.29 -4.13 -31.61
CA PHE A 401 -29.73 -2.89 -30.97
C PHE A 401 -30.94 -3.00 -30.01
N ILE A 402 -30.77 -3.68 -28.87
CA ILE A 402 -31.68 -3.51 -27.73
C ILE A 402 -30.89 -2.96 -26.54
N SER A 403 -31.15 -1.67 -26.28
CA SER A 403 -30.92 -0.87 -25.08
C SER A 403 -29.58 -1.03 -24.34
N LEU A 404 -28.75 -0.01 -24.49
CA LEU A 404 -27.79 0.46 -23.48
C LEU A 404 -28.53 0.74 -22.16
N SER A 405 -28.80 -0.30 -21.38
CA SER A 405 -29.11 -0.13 -19.96
C SER A 405 -27.85 0.46 -19.32
N THR A 406 -27.94 1.71 -18.90
CA THR A 406 -26.93 2.52 -18.20
C THR A 406 -26.55 1.98 -16.82
N THR A 407 -26.87 0.72 -16.53
CA THR A 407 -26.28 0.04 -15.37
C THR A 407 -24.82 -0.22 -15.73
N PRO A 408 -23.83 0.28 -14.96
CA PRO A 408 -22.42 0.10 -15.26
C PRO A 408 -22.16 -1.38 -15.56
N LEU A 409 -21.71 -1.67 -16.78
CA LEU A 409 -21.58 -3.04 -17.30
C LEU A 409 -20.87 -3.90 -16.26
N GLY A 410 -21.62 -4.83 -15.69
CA GLY A 410 -21.31 -5.51 -14.44
C GLY A 410 -19.93 -6.15 -14.43
N LEU A 411 -19.06 -5.62 -13.56
CA LEU A 411 -18.05 -6.47 -12.95
C LEU A 411 -18.78 -7.68 -12.37
N HIS A 412 -18.35 -8.88 -12.78
CA HIS A 412 -18.80 -10.09 -12.13
C HIS A 412 -18.50 -9.92 -10.64
N PRO A 413 -19.48 -10.09 -9.73
CA PRO A 413 -19.30 -9.80 -8.30
C PRO A 413 -18.01 -10.43 -7.74
N ASP A 414 -17.68 -11.62 -8.23
CA ASP A 414 -16.51 -12.39 -7.83
C ASP A 414 -15.12 -11.72 -7.99
N LEU A 415 -14.98 -10.69 -8.84
CA LEU A 415 -13.70 -10.00 -9.08
C LEU A 415 -13.70 -8.53 -8.67
N ALA A 416 -14.77 -8.02 -8.07
CA ALA A 416 -14.89 -6.61 -7.71
C ALA A 416 -14.30 -6.29 -6.33
N LEU A 417 -13.27 -7.02 -5.88
CA LEU A 417 -12.81 -6.97 -4.49
C LEU A 417 -11.29 -7.11 -4.37
N CYS A 418 -10.69 -6.29 -3.52
CA CYS A 418 -9.29 -6.38 -3.10
C CYS A 418 -9.15 -6.09 -1.59
N PHE A 419 -7.99 -6.35 -1.01
CA PHE A 419 -7.73 -6.11 0.42
C PHE A 419 -6.52 -5.21 0.64
N SER A 420 -6.49 -4.51 1.77
CA SER A 420 -5.27 -3.88 2.27
C SER A 420 -5.11 -4.09 3.76
N LEU A 421 -3.86 -4.22 4.20
CA LEU A 421 -3.50 -4.18 5.61
C LEU A 421 -2.77 -2.86 5.92
N VAL A 422 -3.28 -2.08 6.86
CA VAL A 422 -2.67 -0.83 7.30
C VAL A 422 -2.01 -1.05 8.66
N THR A 423 -0.78 -0.56 8.87
CA THR A 423 -0.03 -0.79 10.12
C THR A 423 0.49 0.50 10.75
N GLU A 424 0.36 0.61 12.08
CA GLU A 424 1.08 1.58 12.91
C GLU A 424 1.60 0.86 14.17
N GLY A 425 2.91 0.62 14.22
CA GLY A 425 3.52 -0.16 15.29
C GLY A 425 2.89 -1.55 15.43
N PRO A 426 2.39 -1.94 16.63
CA PRO A 426 1.76 -3.25 16.85
C PRO A 426 0.31 -3.35 16.37
N THR A 427 -0.28 -2.24 15.92
CA THR A 427 -1.69 -2.20 15.49
C THR A 427 -1.77 -2.41 13.98
N HIS A 428 -2.62 -3.35 13.57
CA HIS A 428 -2.86 -3.67 12.18
C HIS A 428 -4.36 -3.64 11.89
N GLU A 429 -4.76 -2.95 10.82
CA GLU A 429 -6.14 -2.84 10.37
C GLU A 429 -6.32 -3.51 9.01
N LEU A 430 -7.27 -4.43 8.89
CA LEU A 430 -7.68 -5.01 7.62
C LEU A 430 -8.84 -4.22 7.03
N TRP A 431 -8.73 -3.97 5.74
CA TRP A 431 -9.70 -3.23 4.95
C TRP A 431 -10.04 -3.98 3.68
N VAL A 432 -11.28 -3.83 3.23
CA VAL A 432 -11.75 -4.30 1.93
C VAL A 432 -11.93 -3.14 0.97
N HIS A 433 -11.62 -3.37 -0.29
CA HIS A 433 -11.79 -2.43 -1.40
C HIS A 433 -12.78 -3.01 -2.40
N PHE A 434 -13.76 -2.22 -2.82
CA PHE A 434 -14.71 -2.61 -3.86
C PHE A 434 -15.22 -1.39 -4.63
N MET A 435 -15.88 -1.63 -5.77
CA MET A 435 -16.62 -0.60 -6.49
C MET A 435 -18.10 -0.66 -6.14
N HIS A 436 -18.70 0.49 -5.83
CA HIS A 436 -20.13 0.62 -5.58
C HIS A 436 -20.61 1.96 -6.12
N GLU A 437 -21.68 1.91 -6.93
CA GLU A 437 -22.28 3.09 -7.57
C GLU A 437 -21.27 3.93 -8.39
N GLY A 438 -20.34 3.26 -9.09
CA GLY A 438 -19.32 3.92 -9.91
C GLY A 438 -18.17 4.57 -9.12
N ALA A 439 -18.15 4.42 -7.79
CA ALA A 439 -17.10 4.92 -6.93
C ALA A 439 -16.27 3.79 -6.29
N PHE A 440 -15.05 4.10 -5.87
CA PHE A 440 -14.17 3.20 -5.13
C PHE A 440 -14.40 3.38 -3.63
N HIS A 441 -14.67 2.28 -2.93
CA HIS A 441 -14.89 2.26 -1.50
C HIS A 441 -13.82 1.43 -0.81
N MET A 442 -13.33 1.94 0.31
CA MET A 442 -12.46 1.24 1.26
C MET A 442 -13.19 1.21 2.60
N VAL A 443 -13.50 0.02 3.11
CA VAL A 443 -14.26 -0.17 4.36
C VAL A 443 -13.46 -0.99 5.36
N PHE A 444 -13.44 -0.52 6.60
CA PHE A 444 -12.78 -1.18 7.73
C PHE A 444 -13.47 -2.51 8.04
N LEU A 445 -12.68 -3.57 8.20
CA LEU A 445 -13.18 -4.88 8.62
C LEU A 445 -12.84 -5.19 10.06
N ARG A 446 -11.55 -5.08 10.42
CA ARG A 446 -11.05 -5.54 11.72
C ARG A 446 -9.71 -4.91 12.07
N SER A 447 -9.42 -4.82 13.36
CA SER A 447 -8.13 -4.37 13.90
C SER A 447 -7.58 -5.39 14.90
N TRP A 448 -6.25 -5.51 14.94
CA TRP A 448 -5.52 -6.41 15.81
C TRP A 448 -4.33 -5.72 16.44
N ARG A 449 -4.04 -6.07 17.70
CA ARG A 449 -2.80 -5.70 18.37
C ARG A 449 -1.91 -6.92 18.54
N THR A 450 -0.93 -7.10 17.67
CA THR A 450 -0.10 -8.33 17.56
C THR A 450 0.80 -8.63 18.76
N THR A 451 0.88 -7.74 19.75
CA THR A 451 1.45 -8.08 21.07
C THR A 451 0.57 -9.06 21.87
N GLN A 452 -0.72 -9.13 21.54
CA GLN A 452 -1.68 -10.08 22.12
C GLN A 452 -1.66 -11.39 21.33
N GLU A 453 -1.83 -12.50 22.04
CA GLU A 453 -1.75 -13.84 21.43
C GLU A 453 -2.88 -14.12 20.47
N HIS A 454 -4.11 -13.89 20.93
CA HIS A 454 -5.32 -14.07 20.14
C HIS A 454 -5.26 -13.25 18.84
N ASP A 455 -4.90 -11.98 18.94
CA ASP A 455 -4.83 -11.05 17.80
C ASP A 455 -3.75 -11.46 16.80
N ALA A 456 -2.57 -11.88 17.29
CA ALA A 456 -1.50 -12.37 16.43
C ALA A 456 -1.88 -13.68 15.73
N GLN A 457 -2.66 -14.54 16.37
CA GLN A 457 -3.16 -15.76 15.73
C GLN A 457 -4.20 -15.44 14.66
N GLU A 458 -5.16 -14.58 14.99
CA GLU A 458 -6.27 -14.24 14.12
C GLU A 458 -5.82 -13.53 12.85
N ILE A 459 -4.94 -12.52 12.94
CA ILE A 459 -4.43 -11.84 11.74
C ILE A 459 -3.72 -12.80 10.78
N VAL A 460 -2.99 -13.79 11.30
CA VAL A 460 -2.31 -14.80 10.48
C VAL A 460 -3.34 -15.67 9.74
N TYR A 461 -4.42 -16.08 10.41
CA TYR A 461 -5.50 -16.84 9.76
C TYR A 461 -6.22 -16.03 8.69
N TYR A 462 -6.54 -14.75 8.95
CA TYR A 462 -7.15 -13.87 7.95
C TYR A 462 -6.26 -13.72 6.71
N LEU A 463 -4.97 -13.46 6.90
CA LEU A 463 -4.02 -13.36 5.78
C LEU A 463 -3.88 -14.67 5.01
N ALA A 464 -3.84 -15.81 5.71
CA ALA A 464 -3.79 -17.12 5.07
C ALA A 464 -5.03 -17.39 4.19
N ARG A 465 -6.23 -17.04 4.67
CA ARG A 465 -7.49 -17.16 3.91
C ARG A 465 -7.52 -16.27 2.67
N ILE A 466 -7.09 -15.01 2.80
CA ILE A 466 -7.01 -14.08 1.66
C ILE A 466 -6.01 -14.60 0.61
N MET A 467 -4.86 -15.13 1.02
CA MET A 467 -3.88 -15.71 0.09
C MET A 467 -4.35 -17.01 -0.55
N GLU A 468 -5.06 -17.87 0.19
CA GLU A 468 -5.70 -19.08 -0.34
C GLU A 468 -6.72 -18.71 -1.44
N TRP A 469 -7.57 -17.71 -1.18
CA TRP A 469 -8.50 -17.16 -2.18
C TRP A 469 -7.76 -16.58 -3.40
N GLY A 470 -6.69 -15.81 -3.17
CA GLY A 470 -5.84 -15.24 -4.21
C GLY A 470 -5.22 -16.29 -5.13
N ASN A 471 -4.73 -17.40 -4.55
CA ASN A 471 -4.15 -18.52 -5.29
C ASN A 471 -5.20 -19.34 -6.05
N GLY A 472 -6.41 -19.49 -5.50
CA GLY A 472 -7.51 -20.26 -6.08
C GLY A 472 -8.50 -19.39 -6.87
N LYS A 473 -9.69 -19.20 -6.29
CA LYS A 473 -10.87 -18.60 -6.97
C LYS A 473 -10.53 -17.28 -7.68
N PHE A 474 -9.74 -16.39 -7.07
CA PHE A 474 -9.37 -15.12 -7.70
C PHE A 474 -8.59 -15.33 -9.00
N LYS A 475 -7.49 -16.10 -8.96
CA LYS A 475 -6.69 -16.43 -10.15
C LYS A 475 -7.52 -17.10 -11.24
N ASP A 476 -8.36 -18.06 -10.87
CA ASP A 476 -9.18 -18.78 -11.83
C ASP A 476 -10.14 -17.83 -12.57
N CYS A 477 -10.75 -16.89 -11.84
CA CYS A 477 -11.59 -15.87 -12.45
C CYS A 477 -10.81 -14.94 -13.40
N ILE A 478 -9.57 -14.56 -13.05
CA ILE A 478 -8.68 -13.78 -13.94
C ILE A 478 -8.38 -14.57 -15.22
N VAL A 479 -8.05 -15.86 -15.08
CA VAL A 479 -7.75 -16.74 -16.22
C VAL A 479 -8.96 -16.88 -17.14
N GLU A 480 -10.17 -17.06 -16.58
CA GLU A 480 -11.41 -17.11 -17.36
C GLU A 480 -11.68 -15.83 -18.14
N LYS A 481 -11.46 -14.65 -17.54
CA LYS A 481 -11.56 -13.38 -18.26
C LYS A 481 -10.49 -13.24 -19.33
N LEU A 482 -9.25 -13.61 -19.02
CA LEU A 482 -8.14 -13.54 -19.97
C LEU A 482 -8.40 -14.39 -21.21
N LYS A 483 -9.08 -15.54 -21.10
CA LYS A 483 -9.46 -16.36 -22.27
C LYS A 483 -10.35 -15.57 -23.26
N LYS A 484 -11.20 -14.68 -22.75
CA LYS A 484 -12.14 -13.86 -23.53
C LYS A 484 -11.51 -12.58 -24.08
N VAL A 485 -10.43 -12.08 -23.50
CA VAL A 485 -9.71 -10.91 -24.00
C VAL A 485 -9.17 -11.20 -25.41
N PRO A 486 -9.35 -10.30 -26.40
CA PRO A 486 -8.91 -10.55 -27.76
C PRO A 486 -7.38 -10.63 -27.80
N GLY A 487 -6.82 -11.41 -28.74
CA GLY A 487 -5.40 -11.24 -29.04
C GLY A 487 -5.20 -9.84 -29.61
N HIS A 488 -4.17 -9.11 -29.16
CA HIS A 488 -3.79 -7.88 -29.86
C HIS A 488 -3.32 -8.32 -31.24
N GLY A 489 -4.19 -8.16 -32.24
CA GLY A 489 -3.87 -8.51 -33.61
C GLY A 489 -2.62 -7.75 -33.98
N VAL A 490 -1.58 -8.48 -34.39
CA VAL A 490 -0.47 -7.85 -35.09
C VAL A 490 -1.11 -7.31 -36.37
N LEU A 491 -1.48 -6.02 -36.35
CA LEU A 491 -1.74 -5.27 -37.57
C LEU A 491 -0.43 -5.33 -38.35
N GLY A 492 -0.36 -6.32 -39.25
CA GLY A 492 0.81 -6.63 -40.06
C GLY A 492 1.02 -5.63 -41.17
#